data_AF-A0A2R4MBX3-F1
#
_entry.id   AF-A0A2R4MBX3-F1
#
_cell.length_a   1.000
_cell.length_b   1.000
_cell.length_c   1.000
_cell.angle_alpha   90.00
_cell.angle_beta   90.00
_cell.angle_gamma   90.00
#
_symmetry.space_group_name_H-M   'P 1'
#
loop_
_entity.id
_entity.type
_entity.pdbx_description
1 polymer ?
#
loop_
_entity_poly.entity_id
_entity_poly.type
_entity_poly.pdbx_seq_one_letter_code
_entity_poly.pdbx_strand_id
1 'polypeptide(L)' 'MTEIITLKQICEELKIDPREAREKLRTAARDKKNYPALAAHKPRTPWQWVKGSDGEKEVRIALPKDDIGK' A
#
# COMPACT_ATOMS: atom_id res chain seq x y z
N MET A 1 -5.68 -17.99 -11.44
CA MET A 1 -6.61 -16.99 -10.86
C MET A 1 -5.75 -15.89 -10.25
N THR A 2 -5.93 -14.63 -10.67
CA THR A 2 -5.16 -13.50 -10.10
C THR A 2 -5.68 -13.18 -8.71
N GLU A 3 -4.90 -13.46 -7.67
CA GLU A 3 -5.23 -13.05 -6.31
C GLU A 3 -5.07 -11.52 -6.21
N ILE A 4 -6.14 -10.81 -5.87
CA ILE A 4 -6.11 -9.37 -5.62
C ILE A 4 -6.00 -9.16 -4.12
N ILE A 5 -4.96 -8.44 -3.69
CA ILE A 5 -4.77 -8.02 -2.32
C ILE A 5 -5.28 -6.59 -2.19
N THR A 6 -6.17 -6.39 -1.22
CA THR A 6 -6.68 -5.06 -0.89
C THR A 6 -5.82 -4.40 0.20
N LEU A 7 -5.83 -3.07 0.26
CA LEU A 7 -5.19 -2.36 1.38
C LEU A 7 -5.70 -2.82 2.73
N LYS A 8 -6.99 -3.15 2.85
CA LYS A 8 -7.55 -3.66 4.10
C LYS A 8 -6.83 -4.94 4.56
N GLN A 9 -6.60 -5.88 3.64
CA GLN A 9 -5.87 -7.11 3.96
C GLN A 9 -4.42 -6.83 4.37
N ILE A 10 -3.74 -5.90 3.69
CA ILE A 10 -2.37 -5.52 4.06
C ILE A 10 -2.33 -4.84 5.44
N CYS A 11 -3.28 -3.95 5.73
CA CYS A 11 -3.43 -3.34 7.05
C CYS A 11 -3.67 -4.39 8.14
N GLU A 12 -4.53 -5.39 7.89
CA GLU A 12 -4.79 -6.47 8.84
C GLU A 12 -3.56 -7.37 9.03
N GLU A 13 -2.84 -7.71 7.97
CA GLU A 13 -1.63 -8.55 8.01
C GLU A 13 -0.45 -7.85 8.70
N LEU A 14 -0.29 -6.55 8.45
CA LEU A 14 0.76 -5.72 9.04
C LEU A 14 0.34 -5.11 10.39
N LYS A 15 -0.92 -5.28 10.80
CA LYS A 15 -1.52 -4.61 11.97
C LYS A 15 -1.27 -3.09 11.96
N ILE A 16 -1.42 -2.47 10.80
CA ILE A 16 -1.27 -1.03 10.63
C ILE A 16 -2.66 -0.39 10.58
N ASP A 17 -2.78 0.78 11.20
CA ASP A 17 -4.00 1.56 11.14
C ASP A 17 -4.35 1.94 9.69
N PRO A 18 -5.59 1.69 9.21
CA PRO A 18 -5.97 1.96 7.83
C PRO A 18 -5.89 3.45 7.46
N ARG A 19 -5.90 4.35 8.46
CA ARG A 19 -5.64 5.79 8.25
C ARG A 19 -4.16 6.05 7.95
N GLU A 20 -3.27 5.61 8.82
CA GLU A 20 -1.82 5.76 8.62
C GLU A 20 -1.35 5.11 7.33
N ALA A 21 -1.81 3.89 7.05
CA ALA A 21 -1.46 3.20 5.82
C ALA A 21 -1.86 4.00 4.58
N ARG A 22 -3.06 4.61 4.59
CA ARG A 22 -3.52 5.47 3.48
C ARG A 22 -2.69 6.73 3.33
N GLU A 23 -2.27 7.36 4.44
CA GLU A 23 -1.43 8.56 4.39
C GLU A 23 -0.03 8.23 3.89
N LYS A 24 0.61 7.19 4.41
CA LYS A 24 1.92 6.69 3.94
C LYS A 24 1.86 6.33 2.46
N LEU A 25 0.83 5.60 2.03
CA LEU A 25 0.64 5.25 0.62
C LEU A 25 0.41 6.46 -0.28
N ARG A 26 -0.32 7.48 0.20
CA ARG A 26 -0.50 8.72 -0.56
C ARG A 26 0.81 9.46 -0.74
N THR A 27 1.66 9.51 0.28
CA THR A 27 2.99 10.11 0.19
C THR A 27 3.86 9.31 -0.78
N ALA A 28 3.92 7.98 -0.63
CA ALA A 28 4.67 7.11 -1.54
C ALA A 28 4.19 7.23 -3.00
N ALA A 29 2.88 7.33 -3.26
CA ALA A 29 2.34 7.52 -4.60
C ALA A 29 2.61 8.91 -5.21
N ARG A 30 2.94 9.92 -4.39
CA ARG A 30 3.48 11.19 -4.90
C ARG A 30 4.91 11.02 -5.38
N ASP A 31 5.66 10.13 -4.76
CA ASP A 31 7.04 9.77 -5.06
C ASP A 31 7.15 8.84 -6.28
N LYS A 32 6.72 9.31 -7.46
CA LYS A 32 6.74 8.52 -8.71
C LYS A 32 8.12 8.00 -9.12
N LYS A 33 9.17 8.62 -8.59
CA LYS A 33 10.56 8.23 -8.81
C LYS A 33 10.95 6.98 -8.03
N ASN A 34 10.44 6.84 -6.81
CA ASN A 34 10.75 5.71 -5.93
C ASN A 34 9.68 4.62 -6.02
N TYR A 35 8.43 5.01 -6.29
CA TYR A 35 7.29 4.11 -6.35
C TYR A 35 6.41 4.36 -7.60
N PRO A 36 6.90 4.04 -8.80
CA PRO A 36 6.14 4.23 -10.03
C PRO A 36 4.82 3.46 -10.09
N ALA A 37 4.69 2.27 -9.49
CA ALA A 37 3.44 1.51 -9.57
C ALA A 37 2.38 2.02 -8.56
N LEU A 38 2.79 2.48 -7.39
CA LEU A 38 1.95 3.24 -6.45
C LEU A 38 1.48 4.57 -7.04
N ALA A 39 2.36 5.25 -7.79
CA ALA A 39 2.03 6.51 -8.46
C ALA A 39 1.01 6.38 -9.60
N ALA A 40 0.81 5.17 -10.12
CA ALA A 40 -0.23 4.87 -11.11
C ALA A 40 -1.63 4.76 -10.48
N HIS A 41 -1.74 4.78 -9.14
CA HIS A 41 -3.01 4.71 -8.44
C HIS A 41 -3.90 5.92 -8.73
N LYS A 42 -5.19 5.68 -8.98
CA LYS A 42 -6.17 6.72 -9.29
C LYS A 42 -6.83 7.27 -8.03
N PRO A 43 -6.95 8.60 -7.89
CA PRO A 43 -7.68 9.19 -6.79
C PRO A 43 -9.14 8.70 -6.78
N ARG A 44 -9.67 8.45 -5.58
CA ARG A 44 -11.04 7.94 -5.32
C ARG A 44 -11.27 6.47 -5.70
N THR A 45 -10.24 5.75 -6.16
CA THR A 45 -10.30 4.29 -6.37
C THR A 45 -9.83 3.58 -5.09
N PRO A 46 -10.40 2.42 -4.72
CA PRO A 46 -9.85 1.61 -3.65
C PRO A 46 -8.40 1.20 -3.96
N TRP A 47 -7.60 1.04 -2.91
CA TRP A 47 -6.24 0.53 -3.03
C TRP A 47 -6.29 -1.00 -3.15
N GLN A 48 -5.89 -1.50 -4.30
CA GLN A 48 -5.92 -2.90 -4.66
C GLN A 48 -4.72 -3.21 -5.56
N TRP A 49 -4.07 -4.33 -5.33
CA TRP A 49 -2.91 -4.76 -6.09
C TRP A 49 -3.03 -6.24 -6.41
N VAL A 50 -2.47 -6.64 -7.54
CA VAL A 50 -2.36 -8.06 -7.87
C VAL A 50 -1.24 -8.65 -7.04
N LYS A 51 -1.49 -9.81 -6.42
CA LYS A 51 -0.48 -10.51 -5.63
C LYS A 51 0.72 -10.85 -6.51
N GLY A 52 1.92 -10.50 -6.06
CA GLY A 52 3.17 -10.63 -6.80
C GLY A 52 3.48 -9.49 -7.79
N SER A 53 2.61 -8.49 -7.92
CA SER A 53 2.88 -7.29 -8.74
C SER A 53 3.84 -6.32 -8.05
N ASP A 54 4.47 -5.45 -8.84
CA ASP A 54 5.35 -4.39 -8.32
C ASP A 54 4.63 -3.47 -7.33
N GLY A 55 3.35 -3.16 -7.57
CA GLY A 55 2.56 -2.34 -6.65
C GLY A 55 2.41 -2.99 -5.27
N GLU A 56 2.25 -4.31 -5.19
CA GLU A 56 2.19 -5.02 -3.89
C GLU A 56 3.54 -4.95 -3.15
N LYS A 57 4.64 -5.15 -3.88
CA LYS A 57 5.98 -5.06 -3.30
C LYS A 57 6.28 -3.65 -2.80
N GLU A 58 5.97 -2.64 -3.62
CA GLU A 58 6.13 -1.23 -3.26
C GLU A 58 5.31 -0.86 -2.03
N VAL A 59 4.07 -1.34 -1.91
CA VAL A 59 3.25 -1.13 -0.71
C VAL A 59 3.90 -1.72 0.53
N ARG A 60 4.37 -2.97 0.46
CA ARG A 60 5.02 -3.63 1.59
C ARG A 60 6.33 -2.95 2.00
N ILE A 61 6.98 -2.26 1.06
CA ILE A 61 8.16 -1.41 1.34
C ILE A 61 7.72 -0.08 1.95
N ALA A 62 6.67 0.55 1.42
CA ALA A 62 6.16 1.85 1.87
C ALA A 62 5.44 1.77 3.23
N LEU A 63 4.92 0.60 3.59
CA LEU A 63 4.26 0.30 4.86
C LEU A 63 5.19 -0.58 5.72
N PRO A 64 6.10 0.01 6.52
CA PRO A 64 6.93 -0.75 7.43
C PRO A 64 6.06 -1.49 8.45
N LYS A 65 6.46 -2.71 8.84
CA LYS A 65 5.69 -3.65 9.68
C LYS A 65 5.53 -3.21 11.15
N ASP A 66 5.90 -2.00 11.54
CA ASP A 66 6.06 -1.64 12.94
C ASP A 66 5.57 -0.21 13.20
N ASP A 67 4.52 -0.11 14.04
CA ASP A 67 4.31 0.88 15.13
C ASP A 67 2.83 0.83 15.56
N ILE A 68 2.37 -0.29 16.14
CA ILE A 68 1.28 -0.25 17.12
C ILE A 68 1.97 -0.31 18.48
N GLY A 69 2.29 0.86 19.03
CA GLY A 69 2.93 0.93 20.34
C GLY A 69 3.77 2.18 20.60
N LYS A 70 3.16 3.36 20.59
CA LYS A 70 3.66 4.47 21.39
C LYS A 70 2.52 5.28 22.01
#